data_AF-A0A535FVT8-F1
#
_entry.id   AF-A0A535FVT8-F1
#
_cell.length_a   1.000
_cell.length_b   1.000
_cell.length_c   1.000
_cell.angle_alpha   90.00
_cell.angle_beta   90.00
_cell.angle_gamma   90.00
#
_symmetry.space_group_name_H-M   'P 1'
#
loop_
_entity.id
_entity.type
_entity.pdbx_description
1 polymer ?
#
loop_
_entity_poly.entity_id
_entity_poly.type
_entity_poly.pdbx_seq_one_letter_code
_entity_poly.pdbx_strand_id
1 'polypeptide(L)'
;MPPDIPRAFARRSDGFRHAAAGGLWLAPLVYLERARYGAGWYGKVVSADPERLLAWAISKGIPPRALQVKSLPDVDMPRAIRRRLPGYHIDLWGARLALAYDPELLARTRRRGSSSAPPLSAPIR
;
A
#
# COMPACT_ATOMS: atom_id res chain seq x y z
N MET A 1 -20.22 -4.83 13.52
CA MET A 1 -18.86 -5.13 14.01
C MET A 1 -17.93 -3.99 13.62
N PRO A 2 -16.93 -3.64 14.44
CA PRO A 2 -15.94 -2.63 14.05
C PRO A 2 -15.21 -3.08 12.78
N PRO A 3 -14.83 -2.16 11.89
CA PRO A 3 -14.08 -2.49 10.68
C PRO A 3 -12.70 -3.04 11.04
N ASP A 4 -12.27 -4.08 10.34
CA ASP A 4 -10.95 -4.70 10.57
C ASP A 4 -9.82 -3.72 10.31
N ILE A 5 -8.72 -3.91 11.03
CA ILE A 5 -7.50 -3.12 10.87
C ILE A 5 -6.56 -3.83 9.90
N PRO A 6 -6.08 -3.15 8.84
CA PRO A 6 -5.08 -3.70 7.93
C PRO A 6 -3.81 -4.14 8.66
N ARG A 7 -3.31 -5.34 8.34
CA ARG A 7 -2.15 -5.94 8.99
C ARG A 7 -0.91 -5.85 8.10
N ALA A 8 0.21 -5.42 8.69
CA ALA A 8 1.53 -5.48 8.05
C ALA A 8 2.19 -6.84 8.30
N PHE A 9 3.04 -7.27 7.36
CA PHE A 9 3.79 -8.52 7.43
C PHE A 9 5.24 -8.27 7.06
N ALA A 10 6.16 -9.01 7.70
CA ALA A 10 7.59 -8.92 7.41
C ALA A 10 7.92 -9.43 5.99
N ARG A 11 7.27 -10.51 5.55
CA ARG A 11 7.44 -11.08 4.21
C ARG A 11 6.24 -10.74 3.34
N ARG A 12 6.50 -10.34 2.08
CA ARG A 12 5.42 -10.07 1.11
C ARG A 12 4.58 -11.30 0.82
N SER A 13 5.17 -12.50 0.84
CA SER A 13 4.42 -13.75 0.65
C SER A 13 3.31 -13.91 1.68
N ASP A 14 3.57 -13.57 2.93
CA ASP A 14 2.59 -13.76 4.01
C ASP A 14 1.45 -12.76 3.89
N GLY A 15 1.76 -11.53 3.47
CA GLY A 15 0.76 -10.55 3.09
C GLY A 15 -0.10 -10.99 1.91
N PHE A 16 0.48 -11.59 0.87
CA PHE A 16 -0.27 -12.14 -0.25
C PHE A 16 -1.19 -13.29 0.18
N ARG A 17 -0.72 -14.22 1.01
CA ARG A 17 -1.56 -15.30 1.57
C ARG A 17 -2.72 -14.74 2.38
N HIS A 18 -2.42 -13.79 3.27
CA HIS A 18 -3.43 -13.15 4.10
C HIS A 18 -4.50 -12.45 3.25
N ALA A 19 -4.07 -11.68 2.24
CA ALA A 19 -5.00 -11.02 1.32
C ALA A 19 -5.82 -12.01 0.51
N ALA A 20 -5.20 -13.09 0.00
CA ALA A 20 -5.89 -14.14 -0.74
C ALA A 20 -6.95 -14.87 0.10
N ALA A 21 -6.71 -15.00 1.41
CA ALA A 21 -7.68 -15.54 2.38
C ALA A 21 -8.77 -14.53 2.80
N GLY A 22 -8.84 -13.35 2.16
CA GLY A 22 -9.82 -12.29 2.45
C GLY A 22 -9.41 -11.31 3.56
N GLY A 23 -8.21 -11.44 4.12
CA GLY A 23 -7.68 -10.52 5.12
C GLY A 23 -7.24 -9.17 4.53
N LEU A 24 -7.20 -8.13 5.35
CA LEU A 24 -6.72 -6.81 4.94
C LEU A 24 -5.21 -6.71 5.09
N TRP A 25 -4.48 -6.82 3.98
CA TRP A 25 -3.02 -6.66 3.98
C TRP A 25 -2.61 -5.21 3.77
N LEU A 26 -1.90 -4.64 4.75
CA LEU A 26 -1.16 -3.38 4.60
C LEU A 26 0.18 -3.64 3.90
N ALA A 27 0.27 -3.31 2.61
CA ALA A 27 1.49 -3.54 1.84
C ALA A 27 2.64 -2.63 2.31
N PRO A 28 3.92 -3.04 2.16
CA PRO A 28 5.04 -2.16 2.44
C PRO A 28 4.99 -0.88 1.61
N LEU A 29 5.45 0.23 2.20
CA LEU A 29 5.60 1.50 1.49
C LEU A 29 6.64 1.38 0.38
N VAL A 30 6.35 2.00 -0.76
CA VAL A 30 7.27 2.08 -1.90
C VAL A 30 7.41 3.54 -2.29
N TYR A 31 8.64 4.01 -2.50
CA TYR A 31 8.87 5.32 -3.08
C TYR A 31 8.75 5.23 -4.60
N LEU A 32 7.91 6.07 -5.20
CA LEU A 32 7.73 6.14 -6.64
C LEU A 32 8.24 7.50 -7.11
N GLU A 33 9.23 7.51 -8.00
CA GLU A 33 9.73 8.74 -8.63
C GLU A 33 8.74 9.30 -9.66
N ARG A 34 7.94 8.42 -10.28
CA ARG A 34 6.94 8.77 -11.29
C ARG A 34 5.61 8.14 -10.89
N ALA A 35 4.76 8.93 -10.23
CA ALA A 35 3.38 8.54 -9.92
C ALA A 35 2.39 9.60 -10.39
N ARG A 36 1.10 9.24 -10.41
CA ARG A 36 -0.02 10.10 -10.85
C ARG A 36 -0.04 11.49 -10.18
N TYR A 37 0.48 11.58 -8.96
CA TYR A 37 0.47 12.80 -8.14
C TYR A 37 1.89 13.31 -7.83
N GLY A 38 2.88 13.00 -8.68
CA GLY A 38 4.28 13.38 -8.48
C GLY A 38 5.09 12.30 -7.76
N ALA A 39 6.36 12.61 -7.46
CA ALA A 39 7.23 11.70 -6.71
C ALA A 39 6.83 11.61 -5.23
N GLY A 40 7.02 10.46 -4.60
CA GLY A 40 6.65 10.29 -3.19
C GLY A 40 6.40 8.85 -2.74
N TRP A 41 6.11 8.73 -1.44
CA TRP A 41 5.77 7.45 -0.82
C TRP A 41 4.34 7.03 -1.17
N TYR A 42 4.22 5.77 -1.56
CA TYR A 42 2.98 5.11 -1.91
C TYR A 42 2.76 3.89 -1.04
N GLY A 43 1.52 3.73 -0.60
CA GLY A 43 1.06 2.58 0.16
C GLY A 43 -0.22 2.02 -0.44
N LYS A 44 -0.64 0.86 0.04
CA LYS A 44 -1.93 0.28 -0.34
C LYS A 44 -2.39 -0.77 0.66
N VAL A 45 -3.70 -0.91 0.75
CA VAL A 45 -4.36 -2.03 1.41
C VAL A 45 -4.91 -2.96 0.35
N VAL A 46 -4.72 -4.26 0.54
CA VAL A 46 -5.01 -5.30 -0.46
C VAL A 46 -5.83 -6.42 0.18
N SER A 47 -6.84 -6.92 -0.53
CA SER A 47 -7.65 -8.08 -0.12
C SER A 47 -8.27 -8.77 -1.34
N ALA A 48 -8.57 -10.06 -1.23
CA ALA A 48 -9.45 -10.79 -2.14
C ALA A 48 -10.94 -10.60 -1.80
N ASP A 49 -11.24 -10.12 -0.58
CA ASP A 49 -12.59 -9.79 -0.10
C ASP A 49 -12.86 -8.30 -0.34
N PRO A 50 -13.63 -7.93 -1.39
CA PRO A 50 -13.90 -6.54 -1.73
C PRO A 50 -14.80 -5.85 -0.69
N GLU A 51 -15.72 -6.59 -0.05
CA GLU A 51 -16.67 -6.04 0.92
C GLU A 51 -15.94 -5.61 2.18
N ARG A 52 -15.05 -6.46 2.70
CA ARG A 52 -14.21 -6.12 3.86
C ARG A 52 -13.28 -4.94 3.57
N LEU A 53 -12.67 -4.91 2.39
CA LEU A 53 -11.80 -3.80 1.99
C LEU A 53 -12.59 -2.50 1.87
N LEU A 54 -13.79 -2.55 1.30
CA LEU A 54 -14.68 -1.40 1.16
C LEU A 54 -15.21 -0.90 2.52
N ALA A 55 -15.59 -1.80 3.42
CA ALA A 55 -16.03 -1.45 4.77
C ALA A 55 -14.92 -0.69 5.54
N TRP A 56 -13.69 -1.19 5.46
CA TRP A 56 -12.54 -0.46 6.02
C TRP A 56 -12.35 0.91 5.36
N ALA A 57 -12.44 1.00 4.02
CA ALA A 57 -12.31 2.25 3.28
C ALA A 57 -13.32 3.31 3.75
N ILE A 58 -14.60 2.93 3.83
CA ILE A 58 -15.71 3.79 4.25
C ILE A 58 -15.44 4.29 5.67
N SER A 59 -14.97 3.42 6.57
CA SER A 59 -14.62 3.82 7.94
C SER A 59 -13.51 4.86 8.04
N LYS A 60 -12.67 4.99 7.01
CA LYS A 60 -11.59 5.98 6.89
C LYS A 60 -11.98 7.20 6.03
N GLY A 61 -13.25 7.30 5.61
CA GLY A 61 -13.73 8.35 4.72
C GLY A 61 -13.19 8.24 3.29
N ILE A 62 -12.73 7.05 2.88
CA ILE A 62 -12.25 6.79 1.52
C ILE A 62 -13.47 6.42 0.67
N PRO A 63 -13.71 7.11 -0.47
CA PRO A 63 -14.90 6.85 -1.27
C PRO A 63 -14.82 5.49 -2.00
N PRO A 64 -15.94 4.80 -2.24
CA PRO A 64 -15.98 3.48 -2.88
C PRO A 64 -15.25 3.40 -4.23
N ARG A 65 -15.27 4.49 -5.00
CA ARG A 65 -14.56 4.62 -6.29
C ARG A 65 -13.03 4.50 -6.19
N ALA A 66 -12.46 4.51 -4.99
CA ALA A 66 -11.03 4.27 -4.76
C ALA A 66 -10.66 2.78 -4.82
N LEU A 67 -11.65 1.89 -4.73
CA LEU A 67 -11.46 0.45 -4.88
C LEU A 67 -11.06 0.15 -6.33
N GLN A 68 -9.90 -0.48 -6.49
CA GLN A 68 -9.38 -0.90 -7.79
C GLN A 68 -9.37 -2.42 -7.86
N VAL A 69 -9.83 -2.97 -8.98
CA VAL A 69 -9.75 -4.41 -9.26
C VAL A 69 -8.33 -4.75 -9.72
N LYS A 70 -7.71 -5.72 -9.06
CA LYS A 70 -6.37 -6.18 -9.43
C LYS A 70 -6.11 -7.59 -8.96
N SER A 71 -5.58 -8.43 -9.84
CA SER A 71 -5.29 -9.80 -9.45
C SER A 71 -4.16 -9.91 -8.41
N LEU A 72 -4.23 -10.95 -7.58
CA LEU A 72 -3.18 -11.35 -6.64
C LEU A 72 -2.38 -12.53 -7.21
N PRO A 73 -1.06 -12.57 -7.02
CA PRO A 73 -0.30 -13.78 -7.30
C PRO A 73 -0.66 -14.87 -6.27
N ASP A 74 -0.95 -16.09 -6.73
CA ASP A 74 -1.09 -17.26 -5.85
C ASP A 74 0.30 -17.70 -5.38
N VAL A 75 0.76 -17.16 -4.24
CA VAL A 75 2.14 -17.34 -3.79
C VAL A 75 2.44 -18.74 -3.28
N ASP A 76 1.41 -19.57 -3.07
CA ASP A 76 1.57 -20.98 -2.69
C ASP A 76 1.84 -21.89 -3.90
N MET A 77 1.60 -21.39 -5.12
CA MET A 77 2.04 -22.06 -6.34
C MET A 77 3.51 -21.75 -6.70
N PRO A 78 4.23 -22.71 -7.31
CA PRO A 78 5.55 -22.49 -7.86
C PRO A 78 5.59 -21.31 -8.82
N ARG A 79 6.66 -20.50 -8.76
CA ARG A 79 6.76 -19.23 -9.50
C ARG A 79 6.54 -19.38 -11.01
N ALA A 80 6.99 -20.49 -11.60
CA ALA A 80 6.89 -20.74 -13.05
C ALA A 80 5.46 -20.96 -13.55
N ILE A 81 4.56 -21.45 -12.69
CA ILE A 81 3.16 -21.81 -13.04
C ILE A 81 2.15 -21.05 -12.20
N ARG A 82 2.57 -19.93 -11.61
CA ARG A 82 1.77 -19.18 -10.64
C ARG A 82 0.55 -18.57 -11.31
N ARG A 83 -0.63 -19.00 -10.88
CA ARG A 83 -1.90 -18.39 -11.31
C ARG A 83 -2.17 -17.03 -10.64
N ARG A 84 -3.20 -16.37 -11.15
CA ARG A 84 -3.70 -15.08 -10.69
C ARG A 84 -5.05 -15.28 -10.00
N LEU A 85 -5.17 -14.85 -8.76
CA LEU A 85 -6.41 -14.87 -7.99
C LEU A 85 -7.15 -13.53 -8.14
N PRO A 86 -8.48 -13.49 -7.93
CA PRO A 86 -9.21 -12.25 -7.75
C PRO A 86 -8.60 -11.40 -6.63
N GLY A 87 -8.69 -10.08 -6.77
CA GLY A 87 -8.14 -9.17 -5.79
C GLY A 87 -8.53 -7.74 -6.01
N TYR A 88 -8.37 -6.97 -4.94
CA TYR A 88 -8.76 -5.58 -4.86
C TYR A 88 -7.72 -4.83 -4.06
N HIS A 89 -7.55 -3.54 -4.37
CA HIS A 89 -6.65 -2.67 -3.63
C HIS A 89 -7.21 -1.26 -3.51
N ILE A 90 -6.81 -0.61 -2.42
CA ILE A 90 -6.99 0.83 -2.21
C ILE A 90 -5.62 1.44 -2.10
N ASP A 91 -5.36 2.38 -3.01
CA ASP A 91 -4.10 3.08 -3.10
C ASP A 91 -4.08 4.28 -2.16
N LEU A 92 -2.99 4.42 -1.43
CA LEU A 92 -2.78 5.46 -0.44
C LEU A 92 -1.56 6.30 -0.84
N TRP A 93 -1.74 7.62 -0.83
CA TRP A 93 -0.71 8.59 -1.19
C TRP A 93 -0.85 9.86 -0.34
N GLY A 94 0.26 10.56 -0.13
CA GLY A 94 0.28 11.82 0.59
C GLY A 94 -0.34 11.68 1.99
N ALA A 95 -1.28 12.57 2.33
CA ALA A 95 -1.97 12.55 3.62
C ALA A 95 -2.75 11.25 3.87
N ARG A 96 -3.23 10.55 2.83
CA ARG A 96 -4.01 9.31 2.99
C ARG A 96 -3.18 8.14 3.52
N LEU A 97 -1.85 8.23 3.48
CA LEU A 97 -0.99 7.24 4.13
C LEU A 97 -1.27 7.16 5.65
N ALA A 98 -1.58 8.28 6.29
CA ALA A 98 -1.87 8.32 7.72
C ALA A 98 -3.18 7.59 8.11
N LEU A 99 -4.02 7.21 7.15
CA LEU A 99 -5.24 6.44 7.40
C LEU A 99 -4.97 4.97 7.73
N ALA A 100 -3.79 4.47 7.38
CA ALA A 100 -3.43 3.05 7.51
C ALA A 100 -2.05 2.80 8.11
N TYR A 101 -1.08 3.70 7.88
CA TYR A 101 0.30 3.53 8.33
C TYR A 101 0.56 4.28 9.64
N ASP A 102 1.37 3.65 10.48
CA ASP A 102 1.90 4.22 11.71
C ASP A 102 2.62 5.58 11.46
N PRO A 103 2.25 6.65 12.18
CA PRO A 103 2.93 7.95 12.09
C PRO A 103 4.45 7.87 12.25
N GLU A 104 4.98 7.01 13.12
CA GLU A 104 6.43 6.89 13.31
C GLU A 104 7.11 6.30 12.07
N LEU A 105 6.49 5.29 11.46
CA LEU A 105 6.96 4.72 10.21
C LEU A 105 6.99 5.80 9.11
N LEU A 106 5.94 6.60 9.00
CA LEU A 106 5.87 7.71 8.03
C LEU A 106 6.93 8.78 8.29
N ALA A 107 7.23 9.09 9.55
CA ALA A 107 8.30 10.02 9.91
C ALA A 107 9.69 9.46 9.54
N ARG A 108 9.94 8.16 9.75
CA ARG A 108 11.19 7.50 9.34
C ARG A 108 11.38 7.48 7.82
N THR A 109 10.33 7.21 7.05
CA THR A 109 10.41 7.17 5.58
C THR A 109 10.62 8.55 4.98
N ARG A 110 10.03 9.61 5.54
CA ARG A 110 10.31 11.00 5.14
C ARG A 110 11.78 11.38 5.31
N ARG A 111 12.39 11.01 6.46
CA ARG A 111 13.81 11.28 6.74
C ARG A 111 14.77 10.60 5.77
N ARG A 112 14.44 9.39 5.30
CA ARG A 112 15.24 8.68 4.27
C ARG A 112 15.13 9.33 2.88
N GLY A 113 13.97 9.87 2.50
CA GLY A 113 13.75 10.52 1.22
C GLY A 113 14.42 11.90 1.11
N SER A 114 14.62 12.61 2.23
CA SER A 114 15.32 13.91 2.26
C SER A 114 16.85 13.78 2.13
N SER A 115 17.41 12.62 2.43
CA SER A 115 18.87 12.37 2.39
C SER A 115 19.43 12.00 1.01
N SER A 116 18.59 11.99 -0.05
CA SER A 116 19.01 11.74 -1.44
C SER A 116 18.85 12.95 -2.37
N ALA A 117 18.59 14.14 -1.84
CA ALA A 117 18.68 15.37 -2.61
C ALA A 117 20.15 15.85 -2.64
N PRO A 118 20.80 16.02 -3.80
CA PRO A 118 22.10 16.68 -3.83
C PRO A 118 21.95 18.12 -3.30
N PRO A 119 22.97 18.68 -2.64
CA PRO A 119 22.95 20.09 -2.27
C PRO A 119 22.76 20.93 -3.54
N LEU A 120 21.84 21.90 -3.50
CA LEU A 120 21.75 22.94 -4.52
C LEU A 120 23.11 23.65 -4.54
N SER A 121 23.92 23.36 -5.54
CA SER A 121 25.15 24.09 -5.82
C SER A 121 24.81 25.58 -5.92
N ALA A 122 25.48 26.36 -5.09
CA ALA A 122 25.38 27.82 -5.04
C ALA A 122 25.65 28.45 -6.43
N PRO A 123 25.09 29.64 -6.71
CA PRO A 123 25.27 30.29 -8.00
C PRO A 123 26.73 30.70 -8.20
N ILE A 124 27.31 30.26 -9.32
CA ILE A 124 28.61 30.73 -9.81
C ILE A 124 28.40 32.17 -10.30
N ARG A 125 29.20 33.09 -9.76
CA ARG A 125 29.35 34.47 -10.24
C ARG A 125 30.20 34.51 -11.50
#